data_AF-A0A7Y4REA4-F1
#
_entry.id   AF-A0A7Y4REA4-F1
#
_cell.length_a   1.000
_cell.length_b   1.000
_cell.length_c   1.000
_cell.angle_alpha   90.00
_cell.angle_beta   90.00
_cell.angle_gamma   90.00
#
_symmetry.space_group_name_H-M   'P 1'
#
loop_
_entity.id
_entity.type
_entity.pdbx_description
1 polymer ?
#
loop_
_entity_poly.entity_id
_entity_poly.type
_entity_poly.pdbx_seq_one_letter_code
_entity_poly.pdbx_strand_id
1 'polypeptide(L)' 'MLGLPRGAEWIIILVIVVLLFGPGRIGKIAGELGKGIKNFREGLGAKEEPDKETEDLEEKK' A
#
# COMPACT_ATOMS: atom_id res chain seq x y z
N MET A 1 10.62 20.92 24.24
CA MET A 1 9.15 21.15 24.16
C MET A 1 8.65 20.81 22.76
N LEU A 2 8.74 19.55 22.36
CA LEU A 2 8.06 18.99 21.19
C LEU A 2 7.71 17.57 21.61
N GLY A 3 6.50 17.43 22.17
CA GLY A 3 5.98 16.13 22.57
C GLY A 3 5.86 15.29 21.30
N LEU A 4 6.79 14.35 21.13
CA LEU A 4 6.73 13.39 20.05
C LEU A 4 5.36 12.69 20.11
N PRO A 5 4.53 12.79 19.06
CA PRO A 5 3.24 12.12 19.03
C PRO A 5 3.45 10.63 19.25
N ARG A 6 2.72 10.05 20.21
CA ARG A 6 2.88 8.67 20.66
C ARG A 6 2.26 7.70 19.65
N GLY A 7 2.67 7.73 18.38
CA GLY A 7 2.26 6.80 17.32
C GLY A 7 0.79 6.86 16.91
N ALA A 8 -0.13 7.17 17.82
CA ALA A 8 -1.57 7.22 17.62
C ALA A 8 -1.98 8.35 16.66
N GLU A 9 -1.24 9.47 16.64
CA GLU A 9 -1.50 10.58 15.73
C GLU A 9 -1.26 10.19 14.27
N TRP A 10 -0.28 9.31 14.00
CA TRP A 10 -0.04 8.82 12.64
C TRP A 10 -1.22 8.02 12.07
N ILE A 11 -1.90 7.26 12.92
CA ILE A 11 -3.09 6.50 12.52
C ILE A 11 -4.22 7.46 12.11
N ILE A 12 -4.45 8.53 12.88
CA ILE A 12 -5.48 9.53 12.57
C ILE A 12 -5.18 10.22 11.23
N ILE A 13 -3.92 10.58 10.99
CA ILE A 13 -3.50 11.20 9.72
C ILE A 13 -3.73 10.24 8.55
N LEU A 14 -3.36 8.96 8.69
CA LEU A 14 -3.59 7.95 7.65
C LEU A 14 -5.08 7.78 7.34
N VAL A 15 -5.94 7.75 8.36
CA VAL A 15 -7.40 7.67 8.17
C VAL A 15 -7.91 8.87 7.37
N ILE A 16 -7.48 10.10 7.72
CA ILE A 16 -7.87 11.32 6.98
C ILE A 16 -7.40 11.25 5.52
N VAL A 17 -6.16 10.81 5.27
CA VAL A 17 -5.63 10.64 3.91
C VAL A 17 -6.47 9.63 3.12
N VAL A 18 -6.81 8.49 3.71
CA VAL A 18 -7.66 7.48 3.04
C VAL A 18 -9.06 8.03 2.75
N LEU A 19 -9.64 8.84 3.62
CA LEU A 19 -10.94 9.48 3.37
C LEU A 19 -10.89 10.54 2.27
N LEU A 20 -9.83 11.35 2.21
CA LEU A 20 -9.66 12.40 1.19
C LEU A 20 -9.41 11.83 -0.21
N PHE A 21 -8.55 10.82 -0.30
CA PHE A 21 -8.18 10.22 -1.58
C PHE A 21 -9.10 9.05 -1.98
N GLY A 22 -9.74 8.41 -1.01
CA GLY A 22 -10.55 7.21 -1.18
C GLY A 22 -9.70 5.94 -1.30
N PRO A 23 -10.20 4.78 -0.82
CA PRO A 23 -9.46 3.52 -0.89
C PRO A 23 -9.19 3.07 -2.34
N GLY A 24 -10.12 3.31 -3.26
CA GLY A 24 -9.96 2.92 -4.67
C GLY A 24 -8.83 3.63 -5.39
N ARG A 25 -8.60 4.92 -5.12
CA ARG A 25 -7.49 5.68 -5.72
C ARG A 25 -6.14 5.22 -5.16
N ILE A 26 -6.07 4.98 -3.85
CA ILE A 26 -4.86 4.48 -3.19
C ILE A 26 -4.52 3.07 -3.71
N GLY A 27 -5.49 2.17 -3.78
CA GLY A 27 -5.30 0.81 -4.30
C GLY A 27 -4.84 0.79 -5.76
N LYS A 28 -5.41 1.65 -6.62
CA LYS A 28 -4.98 1.79 -8.00
C LYS A 28 -3.52 2.24 -8.13
N ILE A 29 -3.14 3.28 -7.38
CA ILE A 29 -1.76 3.81 -7.39
C ILE A 29 -0.79 2.76 -6.83
N ALA A 30 -1.15 2.09 -5.74
CA ALA A 30 -0.32 1.04 -5.15
C ALA A 30 -0.15 -0.16 -6.09
N GLY A 31 -1.20 -0.56 -6.81
CA GLY A 31 -1.13 -1.62 -7.81
C GLY A 31 -0.25 -1.26 -9.01
N GLU A 32 -0.35 -0.04 -9.53
CA GLU A 32 0.51 0.46 -10.61
C GLU A 32 1.98 0.57 -10.17
N LEU A 33 2.22 1.06 -8.95
CA LEU A 33 3.55 1.16 -8.35
C LEU A 33 4.15 -0.23 -8.09
N GLY A 34 3.37 -1.16 -7.53
CA GLY A 34 3.80 -2.53 -7.24
C GLY A 34 4.21 -3.29 -8.50
N LYS A 35 3.44 -3.15 -9.58
CA LYS A 35 3.82 -3.68 -10.91
C LYS A 35 5.13 -3.07 -11.42
N GLY A 36 5.31 -1.76 -11.25
CA GLY A 36 6.56 -1.08 -11.61
C GLY A 36 7.77 -1.60 -10.82
N ILE A 37 7.62 -1.78 -9.50
CA ILE A 37 8.66 -2.36 -8.65
C ILE A 37 8.94 -3.81 -9.04
N LYS A 38 7.91 -4.63 -9.30
CA LYS A 38 8.07 -6.02 -9.73
C LYS A 38 8.88 -6.09 -11.03
N ASN A 39 8.49 -5.33 -12.06
CA ASN A 39 9.22 -5.27 -13.34
C ASN A 39 10.66 -4.76 -13.15
N PHE A 40 10.88 -3.82 -12.24
CA PHE A 40 12.22 -3.32 -11.91
C PHE A 40 13.09 -4.40 -11.27
N ARG A 41 12.55 -5.17 -10.31
CA ARG A 41 13.25 -6.27 -9.65
C ARG A 41 13.57 -7.40 -10.63
N GLU A 42 12.62 -7.75 -11.49
CA GLU A 42 12.81 -8.75 -12.56
C GLU A 42 13.90 -8.31 -13.55
N GLY A 43 13.90 -7.03 -13.95
CA GLY A 43 14.92 -6.46 -14.84
C GLY A 43 16.33 -6.44 -14.23
N LEU A 44 16.44 -6.42 -12.89
CA LEU A 44 17.71 -6.55 -12.16
C LEU A 44 18.19 -8.01 -12.00
N GLY A 45 17.49 -8.97 -12.60
CA GLY A 45 17.88 -10.39 -12.58
C GLY A 45 17.42 -11.16 -11.34
N ALA A 46 16.56 -10.57 -10.49
CA ALA A 46 15.89 -11.30 -9.43
C ALA A 46 14.74 -12.12 -10.05
N LYS A 47 15.02 -13.39 -10.35
CA LYS A 47 14.02 -14.33 -10.90
C LYS A 47 13.01 -14.72 -9.81
N GLU A 48 11.73 -14.56 -10.15
CA GLU A 48 10.49 -14.76 -9.36
C GLU A 48 10.59 -15.65 -8.10
N GLU A 49 10.33 -15.04 -6.94
CA GLU A 49 9.55 -15.73 -5.92
C GLU A 49 8.06 -15.51 -6.26
N PRO A 50 7.22 -16.54 -6.29
CA PRO A 50 5.80 -16.38 -6.59
C PRO A 50 5.14 -15.58 -5.47
N ASP A 51 4.76 -14.33 -5.77
CA ASP A 51 3.87 -13.51 -4.95
C ASP A 51 2.54 -14.26 -4.78
N LYS A 52 2.39 -14.92 -3.63
CA LYS A 52 1.08 -15.26 -3.09
C LYS A 52 0.48 -13.99 -2.50
N GLU A 53 -0.83 -13.87 -2.62
CA GLU A 53 -1.69 -12.88 -1.96
C GLU A 53 -1.86 -11.54 -2.68
N THR A 54 -2.89 -11.50 -3.53
CA THR A 54 -3.90 -10.42 -3.48
C THR A 54 -5.24 -10.93 -4.04
N GLU A 55 -5.73 -12.05 -3.50
CA GLU A 55 -7.12 -12.49 -3.63
C GLU A 55 -7.68 -12.69 -2.22
N ASP A 56 -7.85 -11.61 -1.44
CA ASP A 56 -8.53 -11.74 -0.14
C ASP A 56 -8.96 -10.39 0.46
N LEU A 57 -9.65 -9.52 -0.29
CA LEU A 57 -10.37 -8.39 0.34
C LEU A 57 -11.69 -7.99 -0.35
N GLU A 58 -12.22 -8.78 -1.29
CA GLU A 58 -13.53 -8.51 -1.92
C GLU A 58 -14.52 -9.66 -1.78
N GLU A 59 -14.58 -10.29 -0.60
CA GLU A 59 -15.77 -11.07 -0.25
C GLU A 59 -15.99 -11.13 1.26
N LYS A 60 -16.74 -10.17 1.79
CA LYS A 60 -17.74 -10.45 2.84
C LYS A 60 -18.91 -9.50 2.67
N LYS A 61 -20.04 -10.12 2.32
CA LYS A 61 -21.42 -9.62 2.35
C LYS A 61 -21.74 -8.70 3.52
#